data_AF-A0A0B7NUH9-F1
#
_entry.id   AF-A0A0B7NUH9-F1
#
_cell.length_a   1.000
_cell.length_b   1.000
_cell.length_c   1.000
_cell.angle_alpha   90.00
_cell.angle_beta   90.00
_cell.angle_gamma   90.00
#
_symmetry.space_group_name_H-M   'P 1'
#
loop_
_entity.id
_entity.type
_entity.pdbx_description
1 polymer ?
#
loop_
_entity_poly.entity_id
_entity_poly.type
_entity_poly.pdbx_seq_one_letter_code
_entity_poly.pdbx_strand_id
1 'polypeptide(L)'
;MQDSVEQQLAVDFEQAEYIIGISSRPNGAFKTMMQISRQVEAQIEARKKQNKQFYQVVQAVDDRYRKKMYANQQLVQRIHSEITYIIHDMDQLACRRTSLKEELEIHEQKLIEVREYAEQRRNKKSKRESQYHQLYHIPLIAAQYKKKYVRARDKNSDAEERVSEIRAVVDSSQRAISELSRSIGDCQRKKDQLVLNQQDVESQTQETKELMASLHDGCKFWQSFDQHQSITAQKAVTHFIELLQSNSASSSALRRSMDPNNDIVKLFKLALYEYGEAEKYGNRRWGGLNVEFDCAKCRTTLMGWPRPDKVRPNELLCSTCYQEFRTSMIWEKKMAGVSQQLLNLPGGSMLSFSSQSTLVSSSSKDDGSPKANKPGFKNVMQMFKGNKKKTRASNDLSSFIEPQRNGRMMVA
;
A
#
# COMPACT_ATOMS: atom_id res chain seq x y z
N MET A 1 -37.42 -3.72 0.79
CA MET A 1 -38.21 -3.70 -0.46
C MET A 1 -37.41 -4.46 -1.49
N GLN A 2 -37.92 -5.62 -1.91
CA GLN A 2 -37.34 -6.45 -2.95
C GLN A 2 -37.31 -5.64 -4.25
N ASP A 3 -36.13 -5.49 -4.85
CA ASP A 3 -36.01 -5.08 -6.25
C ASP A 3 -36.73 -6.17 -7.06
N SER A 4 -37.93 -5.83 -7.55
CA SER A 4 -38.52 -6.52 -8.69
C SER A 4 -37.57 -6.31 -9.86
N VAL A 5 -36.71 -7.30 -10.08
CA VAL A 5 -35.96 -7.48 -11.32
C VAL A 5 -37.01 -7.70 -12.41
N GLU A 6 -37.60 -6.62 -12.93
CA GLU A 6 -38.04 -6.62 -14.32
C GLU A 6 -36.82 -7.10 -15.10
N GLN A 7 -36.94 -8.27 -15.73
CA GLN A 7 -35.96 -8.75 -16.70
C GLN A 7 -35.90 -7.70 -17.82
N GLN A 8 -35.04 -6.70 -17.63
CA GLN A 8 -34.67 -5.75 -18.66
C GLN A 8 -33.92 -6.56 -19.70
N LEU A 9 -34.64 -6.92 -20.78
CA LEU A 9 -34.03 -7.49 -21.98
C LEU A 9 -32.88 -6.57 -22.41
N ALA A 10 -31.72 -7.18 -22.65
CA ALA A 10 -30.54 -6.45 -23.12
C ALA A 10 -30.85 -5.79 -24.46
N VAL A 11 -30.25 -4.62 -24.71
CA VAL A 11 -30.36 -3.94 -26.00
C VAL A 11 -29.53 -4.71 -27.02
N ASP A 12 -30.19 -5.60 -27.76
CA ASP A 12 -29.55 -6.44 -28.75
C ASP A 12 -30.44 -6.76 -29.96
N PHE A 13 -29.90 -7.57 -30.86
CA PHE A 13 -30.57 -7.98 -32.09
C PHE A 13 -31.88 -8.73 -31.84
N GLU A 14 -31.97 -9.55 -30.78
CA GLU A 14 -33.19 -10.28 -30.46
C GLU A 14 -34.30 -9.31 -30.06
N GLN A 15 -33.96 -8.27 -29.30
CA GLN A 15 -34.89 -7.19 -28.99
C GLN A 15 -35.34 -6.44 -30.26
N ALA A 16 -34.44 -6.21 -31.22
CA ALA A 16 -34.78 -5.58 -32.50
C ALA A 16 -35.76 -6.43 -33.33
N GLU A 17 -35.47 -7.73 -33.49
CA GLU A 17 -36.35 -8.69 -34.19
C GLU A 17 -37.71 -8.82 -33.49
N TYR A 18 -37.71 -8.85 -32.16
CA TYR A 18 -38.94 -8.88 -31.38
C TYR A 18 -39.82 -7.66 -31.65
N ILE A 19 -39.25 -6.45 -31.59
CA ILE A 19 -39.99 -5.20 -31.88
C ILE A 19 -40.60 -5.25 -33.28
N ILE A 20 -39.84 -5.71 -34.28
CA ILE A 20 -40.29 -5.76 -35.67
C ILE A 20 -41.37 -6.83 -35.85
N GLY A 21 -41.25 -7.98 -35.19
CA GLY A 21 -42.24 -9.06 -35.21
C GLY A 21 -43.61 -8.66 -34.64
N ILE A 22 -43.67 -7.70 -33.71
CA ILE A 22 -44.93 -7.18 -33.12
C ILE A 22 -45.83 -6.54 -34.18
N SER A 23 -45.27 -6.03 -35.28
CA SER A 23 -46.04 -5.44 -36.39
C SER A 23 -47.06 -6.40 -37.02
N SER A 24 -46.89 -7.71 -36.83
CA SER A 24 -47.83 -8.72 -37.30
C SER A 24 -49.06 -8.92 -36.39
N ARG A 25 -49.13 -8.25 -35.23
CA ARG A 25 -50.25 -8.37 -34.29
C ARG A 25 -51.44 -7.48 -34.72
N PRO A 26 -52.68 -7.99 -34.66
CA PRO A 26 -53.85 -7.29 -35.21
C PRO A 26 -54.25 -6.03 -34.41
N ASN A 27 -53.99 -6.00 -33.09
CA ASN A 27 -54.38 -4.89 -32.21
C ASN A 27 -53.22 -4.44 -31.32
N GLY A 28 -53.06 -3.12 -31.16
CA GLY A 28 -52.10 -2.53 -30.21
C GLY A 28 -50.63 -2.55 -30.62
N ALA A 29 -50.28 -3.09 -31.80
CA ALA A 29 -48.90 -3.22 -32.26
C ALA A 29 -48.09 -1.92 -32.19
N PHE A 30 -48.66 -0.82 -32.71
CA PHE A 30 -48.02 0.51 -32.64
C PHE A 30 -47.68 0.92 -31.19
N LYS A 31 -48.65 0.81 -30.27
CA LYS A 31 -48.47 1.21 -28.87
C LYS A 31 -47.38 0.39 -28.20
N THR A 32 -47.37 -0.93 -28.43
CA THR A 32 -46.37 -1.83 -27.86
C THR A 32 -44.98 -1.59 -28.45
N MET A 33 -44.86 -1.44 -29.78
CA MET A 33 -43.58 -1.13 -30.44
C MET A 33 -43.02 0.21 -29.94
N MET A 34 -43.86 1.24 -29.88
CA MET A 34 -43.46 2.55 -29.36
C MET A 34 -42.97 2.48 -27.91
N GLN A 35 -43.68 1.74 -27.05
CA GLN A 35 -43.28 1.54 -25.66
C GLN A 35 -41.91 0.87 -25.55
N ILE A 36 -41.67 -0.20 -26.31
CA ILE A 36 -40.40 -0.93 -26.26
C ILE A 36 -39.27 -0.11 -26.87
N SER A 37 -39.49 0.60 -27.98
CA SER A 37 -38.47 1.49 -28.56
C SER A 37 -38.08 2.62 -27.59
N ARG A 38 -39.05 3.19 -26.86
CA ARG A 38 -38.75 4.16 -25.78
C ARG A 38 -37.99 3.53 -24.61
N GLN A 39 -38.26 2.26 -24.30
CA GLN A 39 -37.49 1.51 -23.32
C GLN A 39 -36.04 1.31 -23.77
N VAL A 40 -35.80 1.03 -25.05
CA VAL A 40 -34.45 0.95 -25.63
C VAL A 40 -33.72 2.30 -25.51
N GLU A 41 -34.37 3.43 -25.85
CA GLU A 41 -33.76 4.76 -25.63
C GLU A 41 -33.37 4.99 -24.16
N ALA A 42 -34.26 4.60 -23.23
CA ALA A 42 -34.00 4.72 -21.80
C ALA A 42 -32.84 3.83 -21.32
N GLN A 43 -32.70 2.62 -21.88
CA GLN A 43 -31.58 1.72 -21.60
C GLN A 43 -30.26 2.29 -22.11
N ILE A 44 -30.25 2.84 -23.33
CA ILE A 44 -29.07 3.51 -23.90
C ILE A 44 -28.61 4.68 -23.01
N GLU A 45 -29.53 5.53 -22.57
CA GLU A 45 -29.18 6.63 -21.66
C GLU A 45 -28.77 6.17 -20.26
N ALA A 46 -29.40 5.11 -19.74
CA ALA A 46 -28.97 4.50 -18.49
C ALA A 46 -27.52 4.00 -18.59
N ARG A 47 -27.13 3.41 -19.72
CA ARG A 47 -25.76 2.96 -19.98
C ARG A 47 -24.77 4.11 -20.07
N LYS A 48 -25.08 5.19 -20.78
CA LYS A 48 -24.22 6.40 -20.80
C LYS A 48 -23.98 6.95 -19.39
N LYS A 49 -25.00 6.94 -18.54
CA LYS A 49 -24.87 7.33 -17.14
C LYS A 49 -23.96 6.38 -16.35
N GLN A 50 -24.05 5.08 -16.59
CA GLN A 50 -23.13 4.09 -16.00
C GLN A 50 -21.69 4.32 -16.46
N ASN A 51 -21.46 4.56 -17.75
CA ASN A 51 -20.13 4.86 -18.30
C ASN A 51 -19.57 6.15 -17.67
N LYS A 52 -20.39 7.19 -17.49
CA LYS A 52 -19.98 8.40 -16.76
C LYS A 52 -19.55 8.12 -15.32
N GLN A 53 -20.27 7.26 -14.61
CA GLN A 53 -19.88 6.84 -13.26
C GLN A 53 -18.58 6.04 -13.27
N PHE A 54 -18.39 5.18 -14.28
CA PHE A 54 -17.14 4.45 -14.48
C PHE A 54 -15.95 5.40 -14.62
N TYR A 55 -16.05 6.43 -15.47
CA TYR A 55 -14.97 7.42 -15.62
C TYR A 55 -14.65 8.15 -14.31
N GLN A 56 -15.67 8.55 -13.54
CA GLN A 56 -15.49 9.21 -12.25
C GLN A 56 -14.76 8.31 -11.24
N VAL A 57 -15.17 7.04 -11.18
CA VAL A 57 -14.51 6.05 -10.32
C VAL A 57 -13.06 5.87 -10.73
N VAL A 58 -12.79 5.65 -12.02
CA VAL A 58 -11.41 5.47 -12.52
C VAL A 58 -10.56 6.69 -12.20
N GLN A 59 -11.06 7.90 -12.38
CA GLN A 59 -10.32 9.12 -12.05
C GLN A 59 -9.97 9.21 -10.56
N ALA A 60 -10.93 8.96 -9.66
CA ALA A 60 -10.68 8.99 -8.21
C ALA A 60 -9.71 7.88 -7.76
N VAL A 61 -9.81 6.72 -8.41
CA VAL A 61 -8.94 5.55 -8.16
C VAL A 61 -7.52 5.79 -8.68
N ASP A 62 -7.36 6.42 -9.85
CA ASP A 62 -6.07 6.78 -10.47
C ASP A 62 -5.24 7.67 -9.53
N ASP A 63 -5.84 8.72 -8.97
CA ASP A 63 -5.16 9.61 -8.02
C ASP A 63 -4.64 8.85 -6.78
N ARG A 64 -5.40 7.86 -6.29
CA ARG A 64 -4.99 7.02 -5.16
C ARG A 64 -3.82 6.12 -5.55
N TYR A 65 -3.94 5.38 -6.65
CA TYR A 65 -2.91 4.43 -7.06
C TYR A 65 -1.63 5.13 -7.50
N ARG A 66 -1.69 6.33 -8.10
CA ARG A 66 -0.51 7.15 -8.36
C ARG A 66 0.25 7.50 -7.07
N LYS A 67 -0.48 7.91 -6.02
CA LYS A 67 0.13 8.17 -4.70
C LYS A 67 0.75 6.91 -4.10
N LYS A 68 0.05 5.76 -4.19
CA LYS A 68 0.55 4.46 -3.73
C LYS A 68 1.83 4.07 -4.47
N MET A 69 1.85 4.17 -5.80
CA MET A 69 3.03 3.89 -6.61
C MET A 69 4.21 4.81 -6.28
N TYR A 70 3.97 6.10 -6.09
CA TYR A 70 5.01 7.03 -5.68
C TYR A 70 5.58 6.69 -4.29
N ALA A 71 4.73 6.35 -3.32
CA ALA A 71 5.16 5.89 -2.01
C ALA A 71 5.97 4.59 -2.08
N ASN A 72 5.56 3.64 -2.94
CA ASN A 72 6.30 2.40 -3.18
C ASN A 72 7.67 2.67 -3.82
N GLN A 73 7.76 3.57 -4.79
CA GLN A 73 9.04 3.98 -5.40
C GLN A 73 10.00 4.57 -4.36
N GLN A 74 9.50 5.45 -3.48
CA GLN A 74 10.30 5.97 -2.37
C GLN A 74 10.71 4.88 -1.38
N LEU A 75 9.87 3.88 -1.14
CA LEU A 75 10.20 2.74 -0.29
C LEU A 75 11.31 1.89 -0.91
N VAL A 76 11.24 1.57 -2.21
CA VAL A 76 12.28 0.85 -2.94
C VAL A 76 13.61 1.60 -2.88
N GLN A 77 13.61 2.92 -3.09
CA GLN A 77 14.81 3.74 -2.97
C GLN A 77 15.43 3.69 -1.56
N ARG A 78 14.59 3.74 -0.51
CA ARG A 78 15.05 3.61 0.88
C ARG A 78 15.66 2.23 1.13
N ILE A 79 14.99 1.16 0.71
CA ILE A 79 15.50 -0.21 0.83
C ILE A 79 16.85 -0.33 0.11
N HIS A 80 16.98 0.20 -1.10
CA HIS A 80 18.23 0.20 -1.86
C HIS A 80 19.37 0.93 -1.14
N SER A 81 19.09 2.09 -0.55
CA SER A 81 20.08 2.83 0.25
C SER A 81 20.51 2.05 1.49
N GLU A 82 19.58 1.36 2.15
CA GLU A 82 19.87 0.54 3.32
C GLU A 82 20.68 -0.71 2.97
N ILE A 83 20.37 -1.38 1.86
CA ILE A 83 21.18 -2.49 1.33
C ILE A 83 22.61 -2.02 1.06
N THR A 84 22.78 -0.87 0.40
CA THR A 84 24.10 -0.30 0.11
C THR A 84 24.89 -0.03 1.38
N TYR A 85 24.24 0.55 2.40
CA TYR A 85 24.84 0.78 3.71
C TYR A 85 25.29 -0.52 4.38
N ILE A 86 24.44 -1.57 4.36
CA ILE A 86 24.76 -2.87 4.95
C ILE A 86 25.93 -3.53 4.21
N ILE A 87 25.99 -3.44 2.87
CA ILE A 87 27.12 -3.98 2.10
C ILE A 87 28.42 -3.32 2.54
N HIS A 88 28.44 -1.99 2.62
CA HIS A 88 29.62 -1.26 3.08
C HIS A 88 30.02 -1.63 4.52
N ASP A 89 29.05 -1.78 5.44
CA ASP A 89 29.33 -2.23 6.82
C ASP A 89 29.89 -3.66 6.86
N MET A 90 29.35 -4.57 6.04
CA MET A 90 29.89 -5.92 5.89
C MET A 90 31.33 -5.93 5.41
N ASP A 91 31.68 -5.07 4.44
CA ASP A 91 33.04 -4.93 3.93
C ASP A 91 33.99 -4.43 5.03
N GLN A 92 33.58 -3.42 5.81
CA GLN A 92 34.36 -2.94 6.95
C GLN A 92 34.59 -4.02 8.02
N LEU A 93 33.55 -4.76 8.38
CA LEU A 93 33.64 -5.87 9.32
C LEU A 93 34.55 -6.98 8.78
N ALA A 94 34.50 -7.25 7.47
CA ALA A 94 35.35 -8.24 6.81
C ALA A 94 36.83 -7.82 6.86
N CYS A 95 37.16 -6.57 6.54
CA CYS A 95 38.51 -6.02 6.66
C CYS A 95 39.04 -6.06 8.10
N ARG A 96 38.19 -5.72 9.08
CA ARG A 96 38.58 -5.81 10.49
C ARG A 96 38.84 -7.26 10.93
N ARG A 97 38.02 -8.19 10.44
CA ARG A 97 38.20 -9.62 10.71
C ARG A 97 39.48 -10.17 10.09
N THR A 98 39.85 -9.74 8.87
CA THR A 98 41.12 -10.17 8.25
C THR A 98 42.32 -9.63 9.01
N SER A 99 42.30 -8.34 9.39
CA SER A 99 43.36 -7.74 10.22
C SER A 99 43.54 -8.46 11.57
N LEU A 100 42.44 -8.79 12.28
CA LEU A 100 42.54 -9.56 13.53
C LEU A 100 43.05 -10.98 13.33
N LYS A 101 42.81 -11.60 12.17
CA LYS A 101 43.36 -12.92 11.85
C LYS A 101 44.88 -12.87 11.65
N GLU A 102 45.37 -11.84 10.97
CA GLU A 102 46.81 -11.60 10.79
C GLU A 102 47.48 -11.34 12.15
N GLU A 103 46.88 -10.51 13.01
CA GLU A 103 47.37 -10.30 14.38
C GLU A 103 47.36 -11.58 15.23
N LEU A 104 46.29 -12.37 15.12
CA LEU A 104 46.18 -13.65 15.81
C LEU A 104 47.32 -14.60 15.40
N GLU A 105 47.61 -14.71 14.10
CA GLU A 105 48.70 -15.56 13.59
C GLU A 105 50.07 -15.13 14.17
N ILE A 106 50.34 -13.83 14.23
CA ILE A 106 51.56 -13.28 14.85
C ILE A 106 51.63 -13.66 16.34
N HIS A 107 50.52 -13.55 17.07
CA HIS A 107 50.46 -13.90 18.49
C HIS A 107 50.57 -15.41 18.73
N GLU A 108 50.01 -16.24 17.86
CA GLU A 108 50.15 -17.69 17.91
C GLU A 108 51.61 -18.13 17.68
N GLN A 109 52.30 -17.52 16.71
CA GLN A 109 53.73 -17.77 16.50
C GLN A 109 54.56 -17.35 17.72
N LYS A 110 54.32 -16.15 18.27
CA LYS A 110 54.98 -15.67 19.48
C LYS A 110 54.72 -16.56 20.69
N LEU A 111 53.51 -17.14 20.78
CA LEU A 111 53.14 -18.05 21.86
C LEU A 111 53.97 -19.34 21.80
N ILE A 112 54.29 -19.85 20.61
CA ILE A 112 55.17 -21.01 20.43
C ILE A 112 56.56 -20.69 20.99
N GLU A 113 57.16 -19.58 20.55
CA GLU A 113 58.50 -19.14 21.01
C GLU A 113 58.57 -18.98 22.54
N VAL A 114 57.55 -18.35 23.13
CA VAL A 114 57.53 -18.11 24.59
C VAL A 114 57.27 -19.39 25.37
N ARG A 115 56.50 -20.35 24.83
CA ARG A 115 56.32 -21.69 25.43
C ARG A 115 57.63 -22.47 25.44
N GLU A 116 58.37 -22.47 24.33
CA GLU A 116 59.69 -23.11 24.25
C GLU A 116 60.67 -22.50 25.27
N TYR A 117 60.69 -21.17 25.37
CA TYR A 117 61.52 -20.47 26.36
C TYR A 117 61.11 -20.82 27.80
N ALA A 118 59.82 -20.84 28.11
CA ALA A 118 59.31 -21.23 29.42
C ALA A 118 59.69 -22.68 29.77
N GLU A 119 59.61 -23.61 28.82
CA GLU A 119 60.04 -24.99 29.00
C GLU A 119 61.55 -25.10 29.31
N GLN A 120 62.39 -24.37 28.58
CA GLN A 120 63.83 -24.29 28.88
C GLN A 120 64.08 -23.77 30.31
N ARG A 121 63.31 -22.78 30.76
CA ARG A 121 63.39 -22.25 32.13
C ARG A 121 62.91 -23.25 33.17
N ARG A 122 61.84 -23.97 32.90
CA ARG A 122 61.30 -25.04 33.77
C ARG A 122 62.31 -26.16 33.95
N ASN A 123 62.93 -26.61 32.86
CA ASN A 123 63.99 -27.60 32.89
C ASN A 123 65.22 -27.12 33.68
N LYS A 124 65.60 -25.85 33.53
CA LYS A 124 66.70 -25.26 34.31
C LYS A 124 66.37 -25.13 35.80
N LYS A 125 65.14 -24.72 36.16
CA LYS A 125 64.65 -24.70 37.54
C LYS A 125 64.76 -26.10 38.16
N SER A 126 64.19 -27.11 37.50
CA SER A 126 64.21 -28.51 37.96
C SER A 126 65.63 -29.03 38.19
N LYS A 127 66.57 -28.76 37.27
CA LYS A 127 67.99 -29.10 37.45
C LYS A 127 68.61 -28.42 38.69
N ARG A 128 68.32 -27.13 38.93
CA ARG A 128 68.85 -26.39 40.09
C ARG A 128 68.21 -26.83 41.41
N GLU A 129 66.94 -27.21 41.38
CA GLU A 129 66.21 -27.78 42.50
C GLU A 129 66.85 -29.10 42.93
N SER A 130 67.07 -30.02 41.98
CA SER A 130 67.76 -31.29 42.22
C SER A 130 69.16 -31.09 42.82
N GLN A 131 69.98 -30.19 42.27
CA GLN A 131 71.31 -29.86 42.80
C GLN A 131 71.26 -29.29 44.23
N TYR A 132 70.29 -28.42 44.51
CA TYR A 132 70.09 -27.89 45.86
C TYR A 132 69.71 -29.01 46.84
N HIS A 133 68.78 -29.89 46.48
CA HIS A 133 68.37 -31.03 47.29
C HIS A 133 69.46 -32.09 47.50
N GLN A 134 70.43 -32.21 46.60
CA GLN A 134 71.58 -33.11 46.80
C GLN A 134 72.57 -32.57 47.84
N LEU A 135 72.74 -31.25 47.91
CA LEU A 135 73.80 -30.59 48.69
C LEU A 135 73.28 -29.77 49.88
N TYR A 136 71.99 -29.88 50.20
CA TYR A 136 71.33 -29.05 51.23
C TYR A 136 71.89 -29.27 52.64
N HIS A 137 72.47 -30.44 52.92
CA HIS A 137 73.02 -30.81 54.22
C HIS A 137 74.41 -30.20 54.49
N ILE A 138 75.04 -29.54 53.51
CA ILE A 138 76.35 -28.89 53.66
C ILE A 138 76.13 -27.36 53.75
N PRO A 139 76.19 -26.72 54.93
CA PRO A 139 75.68 -25.35 55.14
C PRO A 139 76.24 -24.28 54.20
N LEU A 140 77.55 -24.26 53.96
CA LEU A 140 78.21 -23.29 53.08
C LEU A 140 77.83 -23.46 51.61
N ILE A 141 77.69 -24.72 51.16
CA ILE A 141 77.35 -25.06 49.77
C ILE A 141 75.83 -24.88 49.53
N ALA A 142 75.01 -25.28 50.50
CA ALA A 142 73.56 -25.14 50.49
C ALA A 142 73.12 -23.68 50.28
N ALA A 143 73.76 -22.73 50.97
CA ALA A 143 73.45 -21.30 50.80
C ALA A 143 73.68 -20.80 49.36
N GLN A 144 74.75 -21.27 48.70
CA GLN A 144 75.05 -20.88 47.30
C GLN A 144 74.05 -21.51 46.31
N TYR A 145 73.73 -22.80 46.46
CA TYR A 145 72.78 -23.47 45.59
C TYR A 145 71.34 -22.99 45.81
N LYS A 146 70.96 -22.62 47.04
CA LYS A 146 69.68 -21.97 47.34
C LYS A 146 69.53 -20.66 46.55
N LYS A 147 70.54 -19.80 46.52
CA LYS A 147 70.54 -18.55 45.72
C LYS A 147 70.37 -18.84 44.23
N LYS A 148 71.06 -19.85 43.70
CA LYS A 148 70.94 -20.27 42.28
C LYS A 148 69.55 -20.81 41.96
N TYR A 149 68.95 -21.59 42.86
CA TYR A 149 67.59 -22.12 42.72
C TYR A 149 66.55 -21.00 42.74
N VAL A 150 66.57 -20.10 43.73
CA VAL A 150 65.60 -18.99 43.83
C VAL A 150 65.63 -18.13 42.56
N ARG A 151 66.80 -17.75 42.06
CA ARG A 151 66.93 -17.01 40.78
C ARG A 151 66.38 -17.79 39.58
N ALA A 152 66.51 -19.12 39.56
CA ALA A 152 65.96 -19.95 38.48
C ALA A 152 64.44 -20.08 38.60
N ARG A 153 63.91 -20.13 39.83
CA ARG A 153 62.47 -20.13 40.13
C ARG A 153 61.82 -18.82 39.69
N ASP A 154 62.38 -17.68 40.07
CA ASP A 154 61.81 -16.37 39.76
C ASP A 154 61.78 -16.16 38.23
N LYS A 155 62.90 -16.48 37.53
CA LYS A 155 62.95 -16.46 36.05
C LYS A 155 61.98 -17.43 35.36
N ASN A 156 61.63 -18.54 36.01
CA ASN A 156 60.60 -19.44 35.51
C ASN A 156 59.22 -18.82 35.69
N SER A 157 58.96 -18.21 36.85
CA SER A 157 57.72 -17.48 37.12
C SER A 157 57.49 -16.40 36.06
N ASP A 158 58.51 -15.56 35.80
CA ASP A 158 58.43 -14.52 34.76
C ASP A 158 58.15 -15.08 33.36
N ALA A 159 58.66 -16.28 33.06
CA ALA A 159 58.44 -16.92 31.77
C ALA A 159 57.00 -17.48 31.63
N GLU A 160 56.48 -18.11 32.68
CA GLU A 160 55.10 -18.62 32.73
C GLU A 160 54.06 -17.49 32.73
N GLU A 161 54.37 -16.37 33.37
CA GLU A 161 53.55 -15.16 33.32
C GLU A 161 53.43 -14.65 31.87
N ARG A 162 54.55 -14.53 31.14
CA ARG A 162 54.55 -14.16 29.72
C ARG A 162 53.77 -15.13 28.84
N VAL A 163 53.83 -16.44 29.11
CA VAL A 163 52.99 -17.43 28.40
C VAL A 163 51.52 -17.12 28.64
N SER A 164 51.15 -16.81 29.88
CA SER A 164 49.77 -16.53 30.27
C SER A 164 49.25 -15.23 29.63
N GLU A 165 50.07 -14.18 29.59
CA GLU A 165 49.76 -12.91 28.92
C GLU A 165 49.46 -13.11 27.44
N ILE A 166 50.33 -13.82 26.71
CA ILE A 166 50.13 -14.03 25.27
C ILE A 166 48.92 -14.93 25.00
N ARG A 167 48.68 -15.95 25.83
CA ARG A 167 47.46 -16.77 25.74
C ARG A 167 46.20 -15.93 25.89
N ALA A 168 46.17 -15.03 26.87
CA ALA A 168 45.03 -14.14 27.07
C ALA A 168 44.75 -13.26 25.85
N VAL A 169 45.80 -12.79 25.15
CA VAL A 169 45.66 -12.04 23.89
C VAL A 169 45.10 -12.91 22.78
N VAL A 170 45.64 -14.12 22.58
CA VAL A 170 45.14 -15.10 21.59
C VAL A 170 43.65 -15.40 21.81
N ASP A 171 43.26 -15.71 23.05
CA ASP A 171 41.87 -16.01 23.40
C ASP A 171 40.95 -14.80 23.21
N SER A 172 41.45 -13.58 23.43
CA SER A 172 40.72 -12.34 23.15
C SER A 172 40.51 -12.12 21.66
N SER A 173 41.55 -12.31 20.84
CA SER A 173 41.46 -12.17 19.38
C SER A 173 40.53 -13.20 18.76
N GLN A 174 40.59 -14.47 19.19
CA GLN A 174 39.68 -15.52 18.73
C GLN A 174 38.21 -15.20 19.06
N ARG A 175 37.94 -14.65 20.25
CA ARG A 175 36.59 -14.18 20.62
C ARG A 175 36.13 -13.03 19.74
N ALA A 176 36.99 -12.03 19.50
CA ALA A 176 36.67 -10.89 18.64
C ALA A 176 36.39 -11.31 17.19
N ILE A 177 37.18 -12.23 16.62
CA ILE A 177 36.95 -12.79 15.27
C ILE A 177 35.60 -13.51 15.20
N SER A 178 35.26 -14.27 16.25
CA SER A 178 33.98 -15.00 16.34
C SER A 178 32.79 -14.06 16.48
N GLU A 179 32.95 -12.92 17.16
CA GLU A 179 31.94 -11.86 17.25
C GLU A 179 31.74 -11.17 15.90
N LEU A 180 32.82 -10.74 15.24
CA LEU A 180 32.73 -10.14 13.90
C LEU A 180 32.08 -11.08 12.88
N SER A 181 32.38 -12.38 12.96
CA SER A 181 31.77 -13.38 12.06
C SER A 181 30.26 -13.50 12.29
N ARG A 182 29.80 -13.37 13.55
CA ARG A 182 28.36 -13.31 13.87
C ARG A 182 27.73 -12.03 13.33
N SER A 183 28.36 -10.87 13.54
CA SER A 183 27.86 -9.59 13.02
C SER A 183 27.74 -9.58 11.49
N ILE A 184 28.72 -10.14 10.77
CA ILE A 184 28.65 -10.31 9.31
C ILE A 184 27.45 -11.19 8.92
N GLY A 185 27.20 -12.28 9.65
CA GLY A 185 26.05 -13.15 9.45
C GLY A 185 24.71 -12.43 9.69
N ASP A 186 24.63 -11.57 10.71
CA ASP A 186 23.44 -10.76 10.99
C ASP A 186 23.18 -9.73 9.89
N CYS A 187 24.22 -9.04 9.42
CA CYS A 187 24.14 -8.11 8.30
C CYS A 187 23.68 -8.82 7.02
N GLN A 188 24.21 -10.01 6.74
CA GLN A 188 23.79 -10.82 5.58
C GLN A 188 22.31 -11.21 5.66
N ARG A 189 21.83 -11.70 6.81
CA ARG A 189 20.40 -12.02 6.99
C ARG A 189 19.51 -10.80 6.79
N LYS A 190 19.92 -9.64 7.31
CA LYS A 190 19.18 -8.39 7.15
C LYS A 190 19.12 -7.96 5.68
N LYS A 191 20.24 -8.05 4.96
CA LYS A 191 20.32 -7.78 3.52
C LYS A 191 19.35 -8.68 2.74
N ASP A 192 19.35 -9.99 3.01
CA ASP A 192 18.49 -10.94 2.31
C ASP A 192 17.00 -10.64 2.55
N GLN A 193 16.63 -10.27 3.79
CA GLN A 193 15.27 -9.83 4.10
C GLN A 193 14.88 -8.54 3.34
N LEU A 194 15.79 -7.58 3.24
CA LEU A 194 15.54 -6.33 2.50
C LEU A 194 15.38 -6.58 1.00
N VAL A 195 16.12 -7.52 0.41
CA VAL A 195 15.97 -7.93 -0.98
C VAL A 195 14.57 -8.54 -1.23
N LEU A 196 14.11 -9.42 -0.34
CA LEU A 196 12.75 -9.98 -0.44
C LEU A 196 11.67 -8.88 -0.33
N ASN A 197 11.84 -7.95 0.61
CA ASN A 197 10.92 -6.82 0.76
C ASN A 197 10.91 -5.92 -0.48
N GLN A 198 12.06 -5.71 -1.12
CA GLN A 198 12.14 -4.95 -2.36
C GLN A 198 11.33 -5.62 -3.47
N GLN A 199 11.52 -6.93 -3.65
CA GLN A 199 10.81 -7.71 -4.67
C GLN A 199 9.28 -7.69 -4.46
N ASP A 200 8.82 -7.81 -3.21
CA ASP A 200 7.39 -7.72 -2.88
C ASP A 200 6.80 -6.35 -3.25
N VAL A 201 7.47 -5.25 -2.88
CA VAL A 201 7.03 -3.89 -3.21
C VAL A 201 7.03 -3.63 -4.72
N GLU A 202 8.02 -4.17 -5.44
CA GLU A 202 8.08 -4.09 -6.90
C GLU A 202 6.96 -4.89 -7.56
N SER A 203 6.65 -6.10 -7.09
CA SER A 203 5.53 -6.92 -7.55
C SER A 203 4.20 -6.20 -7.37
N GLN A 204 3.93 -5.68 -6.16
CA GLN A 204 2.70 -4.92 -5.87
C GLN A 204 2.58 -3.65 -6.74
N THR A 205 3.71 -3.01 -7.04
CA THR A 205 3.75 -1.84 -7.92
C THR A 205 3.43 -2.23 -9.37
N GLN A 206 3.90 -3.39 -9.81
CA GLN A 206 3.62 -3.90 -11.14
C GLN A 206 2.15 -4.32 -11.30
N GLU A 207 1.59 -5.04 -10.33
CA GLU A 207 0.16 -5.38 -10.27
C GLU A 207 -0.72 -4.12 -10.32
N THR A 208 -0.32 -3.09 -9.56
CA THR A 208 -0.99 -1.79 -9.57
C THR A 208 -0.96 -1.14 -10.96
N LYS A 209 0.20 -1.17 -11.65
CA LYS A 209 0.33 -0.62 -13.00
C LYS A 209 -0.57 -1.34 -13.99
N GLU A 210 -0.61 -2.66 -13.93
CA GLU A 210 -1.43 -3.49 -14.82
C GLU A 210 -2.92 -3.24 -14.61
N LEU A 211 -3.36 -3.15 -13.35
CA LEU A 211 -4.73 -2.76 -13.02
C LEU A 211 -5.06 -1.37 -13.58
N MET A 212 -4.19 -0.39 -13.37
CA MET A 212 -4.39 0.98 -13.87
C MET A 212 -4.41 1.04 -15.40
N ALA A 213 -3.56 0.27 -16.09
CA ALA A 213 -3.59 0.15 -17.54
C ALA A 213 -4.93 -0.43 -18.03
N SER A 214 -5.40 -1.51 -17.39
CA SER A 214 -6.70 -2.13 -17.69
C SER A 214 -7.87 -1.15 -17.50
N LEU A 215 -7.85 -0.35 -16.44
CA LEU A 215 -8.86 0.68 -16.19
C LEU A 215 -8.83 1.80 -17.25
N HIS A 216 -7.64 2.26 -17.64
CA HIS A 216 -7.50 3.26 -18.70
C HIS A 216 -7.96 2.74 -20.07
N ASP A 217 -7.67 1.48 -20.39
CA ASP A 217 -8.18 0.85 -21.60
C ASP A 217 -9.71 0.74 -21.56
N GLY A 218 -10.29 0.45 -20.39
CA GLY A 218 -11.73 0.51 -20.17
C GLY A 218 -12.32 1.90 -20.41
N CYS A 219 -11.65 2.95 -19.92
CA CYS A 219 -12.06 4.32 -20.18
C CYS A 219 -12.06 4.64 -21.68
N LYS A 220 -10.99 4.29 -22.40
CA LYS A 220 -10.90 4.50 -23.85
C LYS A 220 -11.99 3.73 -24.60
N PHE A 221 -12.21 2.47 -24.22
CA PHE A 221 -13.25 1.64 -24.81
C PHE A 221 -14.63 2.26 -24.63
N TRP A 222 -15.03 2.60 -23.39
CA TRP A 222 -16.35 3.16 -23.13
C TRP A 222 -16.52 4.54 -23.75
N GLN A 223 -15.46 5.36 -23.85
CA GLN A 223 -15.52 6.65 -24.54
C GLN A 223 -15.77 6.46 -26.03
N SER A 224 -15.09 5.51 -26.67
CA SER A 224 -15.32 5.15 -28.07
C SER A 224 -16.74 4.60 -28.27
N PHE A 225 -17.20 3.73 -27.35
CA PHE A 225 -18.56 3.21 -27.32
C PHE A 225 -19.61 4.32 -27.25
N ASP A 226 -19.43 5.29 -26.36
CA ASP A 226 -20.34 6.43 -26.20
C ASP A 226 -20.33 7.33 -27.44
N GLN A 227 -19.17 7.51 -28.10
CA GLN A 227 -19.00 8.36 -29.27
C GLN A 227 -19.53 7.75 -30.58
N HIS A 228 -19.52 6.42 -30.70
CA HIS A 228 -19.91 5.74 -31.94
C HIS A 228 -21.17 4.90 -31.73
N GLN A 229 -21.06 3.74 -31.06
CA GLN A 229 -22.15 2.77 -30.96
C GLN A 229 -23.38 3.35 -30.27
N SER A 230 -23.20 4.08 -29.16
CA SER A 230 -24.32 4.65 -28.40
C SER A 230 -25.06 5.74 -29.18
N ILE A 231 -24.34 6.63 -29.86
CA ILE A 231 -24.94 7.68 -30.68
C ILE A 231 -25.63 7.08 -31.91
N THR A 232 -25.01 6.12 -32.59
CA THR A 232 -25.60 5.43 -33.75
C THR A 232 -26.87 4.68 -33.38
N ALA A 233 -26.85 3.91 -32.28
CA ALA A 233 -28.03 3.21 -31.79
C ALA A 233 -29.16 4.19 -31.42
N GLN A 234 -28.84 5.28 -30.71
CA GLN A 234 -29.84 6.29 -30.35
C GLN A 234 -30.48 6.93 -31.59
N LYS A 235 -29.68 7.33 -32.59
CA LYS A 235 -30.20 7.88 -33.84
C LYS A 235 -31.07 6.87 -34.60
N ALA A 236 -30.63 5.62 -34.68
CA ALA A 236 -31.38 4.57 -35.36
C ALA A 236 -32.73 4.29 -34.67
N VAL A 237 -32.76 4.30 -33.34
CA VAL A 237 -34.00 4.16 -32.55
C VAL A 237 -34.93 5.35 -32.79
N THR A 238 -34.41 6.58 -32.79
CA THR A 238 -35.20 7.78 -33.06
C THR A 238 -35.81 7.76 -34.47
N HIS A 239 -35.03 7.43 -35.51
CA HIS A 239 -35.54 7.27 -36.87
C HIS A 239 -36.58 6.14 -37.00
N PHE A 240 -36.38 5.04 -36.26
CA PHE A 240 -37.38 3.97 -36.19
C PHE A 240 -38.68 4.45 -35.54
N ILE A 241 -38.61 5.24 -34.46
CA ILE A 241 -39.78 5.85 -33.81
C ILE A 241 -40.52 6.80 -34.78
N GLU A 242 -39.80 7.63 -35.53
CA GLU A 242 -40.38 8.51 -36.55
C GLU A 242 -41.09 7.73 -37.66
N LEU A 243 -40.50 6.60 -38.10
CA LEU A 243 -41.12 5.67 -39.05
C LEU A 243 -42.42 5.07 -38.50
N LEU A 244 -42.44 4.68 -37.22
CA LEU A 244 -43.66 4.18 -36.58
C LEU A 244 -44.75 5.26 -36.52
N GLN A 245 -44.39 6.50 -36.17
CA GLN A 245 -45.33 7.60 -36.03
C GLN A 245 -45.96 7.98 -37.38
N SER A 246 -45.15 8.08 -38.42
CA SER A 246 -45.61 8.41 -39.78
C SER A 246 -46.53 7.36 -40.40
N ASN A 247 -46.44 6.10 -39.95
CA ASN A 247 -47.27 4.98 -40.45
C ASN A 247 -48.35 4.51 -39.46
N SER A 248 -48.66 5.32 -38.44
CA SER A 248 -49.59 4.96 -37.35
C SER A 248 -51.07 4.92 -37.76
N ALA A 249 -51.44 5.51 -38.90
CA ALA A 249 -52.82 5.68 -39.33
C ALA A 249 -53.52 4.37 -39.76
N SER A 250 -52.77 3.34 -40.15
CA SER A 250 -53.33 2.05 -40.58
C SER A 250 -52.39 0.89 -40.25
N SER A 251 -52.94 -0.22 -39.75
CA SER A 251 -52.18 -1.44 -39.47
C SER A 251 -51.50 -2.01 -40.72
N SER A 252 -52.08 -1.83 -41.91
CA SER A 252 -51.48 -2.26 -43.17
C SER A 252 -50.34 -1.36 -43.65
N ALA A 253 -50.35 -0.08 -43.28
CA ALA A 253 -49.23 0.83 -43.54
C ALA A 253 -48.06 0.50 -42.60
N LEU A 254 -48.35 0.31 -41.31
CA LEU A 254 -47.36 -0.10 -40.31
C LEU A 254 -46.66 -1.41 -40.72
N ARG A 255 -47.41 -2.45 -41.11
CA ARG A 255 -46.83 -3.73 -41.53
C ARG A 255 -45.94 -3.61 -42.78
N ARG A 256 -46.31 -2.77 -43.75
CA ARG A 256 -45.49 -2.50 -44.94
C ARG A 256 -44.22 -1.70 -44.59
N SER A 257 -44.31 -0.77 -43.66
CA SER A 257 -43.14 0.01 -43.21
C SER A 257 -42.07 -0.85 -42.51
N MET A 258 -42.48 -2.01 -41.97
CA MET A 258 -41.60 -2.97 -41.29
C MET A 258 -41.00 -4.03 -42.23
N ASP A 259 -41.02 -3.78 -43.55
CA ASP A 259 -40.35 -4.63 -44.53
C ASP A 259 -38.85 -4.78 -44.17
N PRO A 260 -38.31 -6.02 -44.08
CA PRO A 260 -36.89 -6.25 -43.91
C PRO A 260 -35.99 -5.53 -44.92
N ASN A 261 -36.51 -5.17 -46.09
CA ASN A 261 -35.80 -4.42 -47.11
C ASN A 261 -35.72 -2.91 -46.86
N ASN A 262 -36.54 -2.36 -45.96
CA ASN A 262 -36.54 -0.95 -45.61
C ASN A 262 -35.21 -0.56 -44.92
N ASP A 263 -34.57 0.49 -45.42
CA ASP A 263 -33.25 0.92 -44.94
C ASP A 263 -33.24 1.35 -43.47
N ILE A 264 -34.32 1.97 -42.99
CA ILE A 264 -34.45 2.38 -41.58
C ILE A 264 -34.54 1.13 -40.68
N VAL A 265 -35.28 0.12 -41.13
CA VAL A 265 -35.43 -1.15 -40.41
C VAL A 265 -34.09 -1.91 -40.36
N LYS A 266 -33.36 -1.96 -41.48
CA LYS A 266 -32.00 -2.54 -41.53
C LYS A 266 -31.02 -1.81 -40.61
N LEU A 267 -31.01 -0.48 -40.68
CA LEU A 267 -30.15 0.36 -39.85
C LEU A 267 -30.45 0.16 -38.36
N PHE A 268 -31.73 0.11 -37.99
CA PHE A 268 -32.16 -0.15 -36.62
C PHE A 268 -31.66 -1.52 -36.12
N LYS A 269 -31.87 -2.59 -36.89
CA LYS A 269 -31.38 -3.94 -36.53
C LYS A 269 -29.86 -3.97 -36.36
N LEU A 270 -29.12 -3.43 -37.32
CA LEU A 270 -27.66 -3.44 -37.30
C LEU A 270 -27.11 -2.62 -36.13
N ALA A 271 -27.67 -1.43 -35.88
CA ALA A 271 -27.21 -0.57 -34.80
C ALA A 271 -27.46 -1.19 -33.41
N LEU A 272 -28.60 -1.86 -33.19
CA LEU A 272 -28.86 -2.56 -31.93
C LEU A 272 -27.99 -3.82 -31.77
N TYR A 273 -27.69 -4.54 -32.86
CA TYR A 273 -26.74 -5.65 -32.83
C TYR A 273 -25.34 -5.19 -32.41
N GLU A 274 -24.78 -4.18 -33.10
CA GLU A 274 -23.44 -3.65 -32.81
C GLU A 274 -23.36 -3.07 -31.39
N TYR A 275 -24.40 -2.37 -30.96
CA TYR A 275 -24.51 -1.86 -29.59
C TYR A 275 -24.47 -2.99 -28.56
N GLY A 276 -25.31 -4.01 -28.72
CA GLY A 276 -25.42 -5.12 -27.79
C GLY A 276 -24.14 -5.94 -27.70
N GLU A 277 -23.50 -6.22 -28.82
CA GLU A 277 -22.23 -6.96 -28.85
C GLU A 277 -21.10 -6.18 -28.17
N ALA A 278 -20.99 -4.88 -28.45
CA ALA A 278 -19.99 -4.03 -27.81
C ALA A 278 -20.25 -3.87 -26.30
N GLU A 279 -21.52 -3.70 -25.88
CA GLU A 279 -21.87 -3.65 -24.46
C GLU A 279 -21.52 -4.97 -23.75
N LYS A 280 -21.87 -6.12 -24.34
CA LYS A 280 -21.55 -7.45 -23.82
C LYS A 280 -20.04 -7.66 -23.70
N TYR A 281 -19.26 -7.22 -24.69
CA TYR A 281 -17.80 -7.26 -24.62
C TYR A 281 -17.27 -6.40 -23.46
N GLY A 282 -17.73 -5.16 -23.36
CA GLY A 282 -17.28 -4.24 -22.32
C GLY A 282 -17.62 -4.70 -20.91
N ASN A 283 -18.84 -5.21 -20.69
CA ASN A 283 -19.27 -5.74 -19.40
C ASN A 283 -18.47 -7.00 -19.00
N ARG A 284 -18.14 -7.88 -19.95
CA ARG A 284 -17.29 -9.05 -19.68
C ARG A 284 -15.89 -8.66 -19.23
N ARG A 285 -15.30 -7.63 -19.84
CA ARG A 285 -13.91 -7.25 -19.57
C ARG A 285 -13.73 -6.32 -18.37
N TRP A 286 -14.65 -5.36 -18.17
CA TRP A 286 -14.51 -4.33 -17.13
C TRP A 286 -15.62 -4.32 -16.08
N GLY A 287 -16.68 -5.12 -16.25
CA GLY A 287 -17.81 -5.15 -15.31
C GLY A 287 -17.52 -5.84 -13.97
N GLY A 288 -16.48 -6.68 -13.91
CA GLY A 288 -16.10 -7.46 -12.72
C GLY A 288 -14.79 -7.02 -12.06
N LEU A 289 -14.28 -5.82 -12.38
CA LEU A 289 -13.03 -5.35 -11.81
C LEU A 289 -13.19 -4.97 -10.33
N ASN A 290 -12.24 -5.44 -9.52
CA ASN A 290 -12.15 -5.06 -8.11
C ASN A 290 -10.99 -4.08 -7.95
N VAL A 291 -11.26 -2.96 -7.29
CA VAL A 291 -10.24 -1.97 -6.93
C VAL A 291 -10.18 -1.83 -5.42
N GLU A 292 -9.00 -1.48 -4.91
CA GLU A 292 -8.81 -1.14 -3.52
C GLU A 292 -9.17 0.34 -3.32
N PHE A 293 -10.10 0.65 -2.43
CA PHE A 293 -10.50 2.02 -2.14
C PHE A 293 -10.86 2.24 -0.67
N ASP A 294 -10.71 3.47 -0.18
CA ASP A 294 -11.20 3.86 1.14
C ASP A 294 -12.56 4.52 1.00
N CYS A 295 -13.54 4.02 1.74
CA CYS A 295 -14.84 4.65 1.75
C CYS A 295 -14.79 5.99 2.52
N ALA A 296 -15.24 7.07 1.89
CA ALA A 296 -15.25 8.41 2.49
C ALA A 296 -16.11 8.51 3.77
N LYS A 297 -17.16 7.67 3.88
CA LYS A 297 -18.09 7.64 5.03
C LYS A 297 -17.57 6.77 6.17
N CYS A 298 -17.33 5.47 5.94
CA CYS A 298 -16.92 4.55 7.00
C CYS A 298 -15.39 4.47 7.24
N ARG A 299 -14.59 5.16 6.40
CA ARG A 299 -13.12 5.25 6.52
C ARG A 299 -12.39 3.91 6.50
N THR A 300 -13.03 2.89 5.95
CA THR A 300 -12.49 1.52 5.85
C THR A 300 -11.98 1.28 4.44
N THR A 301 -10.82 0.65 4.33
CA THR A 301 -10.26 0.15 3.07
C THR A 301 -10.99 -1.12 2.67
N LEU A 302 -11.50 -1.16 1.44
CA LEU A 302 -12.31 -2.25 0.91
C LEU A 302 -11.86 -2.62 -0.50
N MET A 303 -12.10 -3.88 -0.87
CA MET A 303 -11.91 -4.38 -2.23
C MET A 303 -13.27 -4.52 -2.92
N GLY A 304 -13.41 -3.92 -4.10
CA GLY A 304 -14.64 -4.02 -4.91
C GLY A 304 -14.80 -2.84 -5.85
N TRP A 305 -15.97 -2.74 -6.49
CA TRP A 305 -16.30 -1.58 -7.33
C TRP A 305 -17.02 -0.50 -6.50
N PRO A 306 -16.39 0.68 -6.26
CA PRO A 306 -16.99 1.75 -5.47
C PRO A 306 -18.07 2.50 -6.24
N ARG A 307 -18.85 3.31 -5.52
CA ARG A 307 -19.80 4.26 -6.12
C ARG A 307 -19.40 5.69 -5.78
N PRO A 308 -19.41 6.63 -6.74
CA PRO A 308 -19.10 8.02 -6.47
C PRO A 308 -20.20 8.65 -5.61
N ASP A 309 -19.82 9.51 -4.67
CA ASP A 309 -20.76 10.34 -3.93
C ASP A 309 -21.47 11.30 -4.91
N LYS A 310 -22.78 11.51 -4.71
CA LYS A 310 -23.59 12.40 -5.54
C LYS A 310 -23.23 13.88 -5.36
N VAL A 311 -22.80 14.26 -4.16
CA VAL A 311 -22.45 15.64 -3.81
C VAL A 311 -20.97 15.91 -4.09
N ARG A 312 -20.11 14.91 -3.85
CA ARG A 312 -18.66 15.01 -4.03
C ARG A 312 -18.14 13.87 -4.91
N PRO A 313 -18.13 14.03 -6.25
CA PRO A 313 -17.83 12.93 -7.18
C PRO A 313 -16.45 12.29 -7.01
N ASN A 314 -15.50 13.02 -6.41
CA ASN A 314 -14.15 12.52 -6.12
C ASN A 314 -14.10 11.64 -4.86
N GLU A 315 -15.16 11.65 -4.04
CA GLU A 315 -15.28 10.80 -2.86
C GLU A 315 -15.99 9.49 -3.23
N LEU A 316 -15.38 8.37 -2.82
CA LEU A 316 -15.87 7.02 -3.13
C LEU A 316 -16.60 6.43 -1.92
N LEU A 317 -17.73 5.80 -2.17
CA LEU A 317 -18.57 5.15 -1.17
C LEU A 317 -18.64 3.65 -1.43
N CYS A 318 -18.63 2.86 -0.35
CA CYS A 318 -18.95 1.45 -0.43
C CYS A 318 -20.45 1.25 -0.70
N SER A 319 -20.83 0.05 -1.14
CA SER A 319 -22.22 -0.30 -1.47
C SER A 319 -23.19 0.00 -0.31
N THR A 320 -22.82 -0.40 0.91
CA THR A 320 -23.62 -0.16 2.12
C THR A 320 -23.81 1.32 2.40
N CYS A 321 -22.71 2.10 2.44
CA CYS A 321 -22.76 3.54 2.70
C CYS A 321 -23.54 4.30 1.63
N TYR A 322 -23.41 3.89 0.37
CA TYR A 322 -24.16 4.48 -0.75
C TYR A 322 -25.67 4.24 -0.64
N GLN A 323 -26.09 3.04 -0.23
CA GLN A 323 -27.52 2.73 -0.04
C GLN A 323 -28.13 3.50 1.13
N GLU A 324 -27.43 3.62 2.25
CA GLU A 324 -27.87 4.43 3.40
C GLU A 324 -28.02 5.91 3.02
N PHE A 325 -27.04 6.48 2.32
CA PHE A 325 -27.11 7.87 1.88
C PHE A 325 -28.27 8.11 0.91
N ARG A 326 -28.48 7.17 -0.03
CA ARG A 326 -29.61 7.22 -0.96
C ARG A 326 -30.96 7.17 -0.25
N THR A 327 -31.11 6.28 0.73
CA THR A 327 -32.36 6.15 1.49
C THR A 327 -32.63 7.39 2.33
N SER A 328 -31.63 7.92 3.05
CA SER A 328 -31.76 9.17 3.82
C SER A 328 -32.22 10.35 2.96
N MET A 329 -31.58 10.57 1.80
CA MET A 329 -31.99 11.63 0.86
C MET A 329 -33.44 11.48 0.36
N ILE A 330 -33.90 10.24 0.14
CA ILE A 330 -35.27 9.97 -0.29
C ILE A 330 -36.25 10.28 0.84
N TRP A 331 -35.91 9.90 2.08
CA TRP A 331 -36.71 10.21 3.27
C TRP A 331 -36.79 11.71 3.52
N GLU A 332 -35.68 12.43 3.45
CA GLU A 332 -35.65 13.90 3.59
C GLU A 332 -36.49 14.58 2.52
N LYS A 333 -36.38 14.17 1.25
CA LYS A 333 -37.22 14.72 0.17
C LYS A 333 -38.70 14.41 0.36
N LYS A 334 -39.05 13.20 0.83
CA LYS A 334 -40.44 12.84 1.10
C LYS A 334 -41.00 13.62 2.30
N MET A 335 -40.24 13.78 3.38
CA MET A 335 -40.66 14.54 4.55
C MET A 335 -40.77 16.04 4.27
N ALA A 336 -39.83 16.62 3.51
CA ALA A 336 -39.91 18.01 3.06
C ALA A 336 -41.08 18.26 2.09
N GLY A 337 -41.42 17.27 1.25
CA GLY A 337 -42.60 17.34 0.39
C GLY A 337 -43.93 17.28 1.15
N VAL A 338 -43.98 16.48 2.23
CA VAL A 338 -45.17 16.40 3.11
C VAL A 338 -45.32 17.67 3.97
N SER A 339 -44.22 18.27 4.44
CA SER A 339 -44.29 19.54 5.18
C SER A 339 -44.74 20.70 4.30
N GLN A 340 -44.43 20.71 3.00
CA GLN A 340 -44.94 21.73 2.07
C GLN A 340 -46.42 21.55 1.72
N GLN A 341 -46.95 20.32 1.71
CA GLN A 341 -48.39 20.10 1.53
C GLN A 341 -49.22 20.50 2.75
N LEU A 342 -48.66 20.40 3.97
CA LEU A 342 -49.34 20.87 5.19
C LEU A 342 -49.29 22.40 5.38
N LEU A 343 -48.44 23.11 4.65
CA LEU A 343 -48.37 24.58 4.64
C LEU A 343 -49.28 25.23 3.57
N ASN A 344 -49.90 24.43 2.68
CA ASN A 344 -50.80 24.92 1.62
C ASN A 344 -52.30 24.68 1.94
N LEU A 345 -52.66 24.52 3.22
CA LEU A 345 -54.06 24.61 3.65
C LEU A 345 -54.51 26.09 3.61
N PRO A 346 -55.65 26.42 2.96
CA PRO A 346 -56.13 27.79 2.89
C PRO A 346 -56.70 28.19 4.26
N GLY A 347 -55.87 28.84 5.08
CA GLY A 347 -56.27 29.40 6.37
C GLY A 347 -55.25 29.11 7.46
N GLY A 348 -54.25 29.97 7.61
CA GLY A 348 -53.27 29.81 8.67
C GLY A 348 -52.10 30.78 8.61
N SER A 349 -52.38 32.03 9.01
CA SER A 349 -51.48 32.99 9.66
C SER A 349 -49.97 33.01 9.35
N MET A 350 -49.57 34.17 8.81
CA MET A 350 -48.27 34.84 8.88
C MET A 350 -47.42 34.47 10.10
N LEU A 351 -46.30 33.77 9.88
CA LEU A 351 -45.06 33.98 10.64
C LEU A 351 -43.86 33.85 9.69
N SER A 352 -43.21 34.98 9.47
CA SER A 352 -41.99 35.17 8.70
C SER A 352 -40.83 34.33 9.23
N PHE A 353 -40.12 33.66 8.32
CA PHE A 353 -38.74 33.25 8.53
C PHE A 353 -37.90 33.86 7.42
N SER A 354 -37.05 34.80 7.82
CA SER A 354 -36.26 35.65 6.96
C SER A 354 -35.26 34.87 6.11
N SER A 355 -35.26 35.18 4.83
CA SER A 355 -34.21 34.89 3.87
C SER A 355 -32.91 35.59 4.26
N GLN A 356 -31.82 34.85 4.44
CA GLN A 356 -30.47 35.40 4.26
C GLN A 356 -29.87 34.81 3.00
N SER A 357 -30.03 35.56 1.92
CA SER A 357 -29.23 35.51 0.71
C SER A 357 -28.00 36.38 0.90
N THR A 358 -26.81 35.80 0.77
CA THR A 358 -25.59 36.54 0.43
C THR A 358 -25.00 35.94 -0.82
N LEU A 359 -25.20 36.65 -1.94
CA LEU A 359 -24.37 36.59 -3.14
C LEU A 359 -23.25 37.63 -2.96
N VAL A 360 -22.00 37.23 -3.17
CA VAL A 360 -20.96 38.13 -3.68
C VAL A 360 -20.07 37.35 -4.65
N SER A 361 -19.82 37.97 -5.79
CA SER A 361 -19.14 37.43 -6.97
C SER A 361 -17.66 37.85 -7.03
N SER A 362 -16.91 37.10 -7.84
CA SER A 362 -15.78 37.49 -8.72
C SER A 362 -14.39 37.91 -8.19
N SER A 363 -13.41 37.09 -8.63
CA SER A 363 -12.17 37.38 -9.40
C SER A 363 -10.86 37.90 -8.76
N SER A 364 -9.78 37.27 -9.27
CA SER A 364 -8.41 37.74 -9.61
C SER A 364 -7.31 37.89 -8.55
N LYS A 365 -6.27 37.04 -8.76
CA LYS A 365 -4.81 37.25 -8.84
C LYS A 365 -4.01 38.05 -7.81
N ASP A 366 -2.92 37.37 -7.42
CA ASP A 366 -1.53 37.78 -7.12
C ASP A 366 -1.10 38.43 -5.79
N ASP A 367 -0.08 37.75 -5.25
CA ASP A 367 1.10 38.15 -4.47
C ASP A 367 1.02 38.68 -3.01
N GLY A 368 1.96 38.15 -2.21
CA GLY A 368 2.64 38.91 -1.16
C GLY A 368 2.32 38.53 0.30
N SER A 369 3.14 37.65 0.86
CA SER A 369 3.28 37.28 2.29
C SER A 369 3.55 38.45 3.28
N PRO A 370 3.83 38.20 4.59
CA PRO A 370 2.92 37.72 5.64
C PRO A 370 3.00 38.63 6.91
N LYS A 371 1.91 38.83 7.67
CA LYS A 371 2.03 39.20 9.10
C LYS A 371 0.91 38.61 9.96
N ALA A 372 1.36 38.18 11.13
CA ALA A 372 0.62 37.54 12.21
C ALA A 372 -0.48 38.42 12.82
N ASN A 373 -1.55 37.78 13.30
CA ASN A 373 -1.97 37.86 14.70
C ASN A 373 -3.10 36.86 15.02
N LYS A 374 -2.95 36.20 16.18
CA LYS A 374 -3.96 35.36 16.88
C LYS A 374 -5.07 36.24 17.46
N PRO A 375 -6.25 35.68 17.84
CA PRO A 375 -6.47 34.98 19.12
C PRO A 375 -7.23 33.64 18.88
N GLY A 376 -7.36 32.63 19.75
CA GLY A 376 -7.51 32.54 21.20
C GLY A 376 -8.62 31.47 21.45
N PHE A 377 -8.59 30.77 22.60
CA PHE A 377 -9.51 29.71 23.07
C PHE A 377 -9.23 28.25 22.65
N LYS A 378 -8.40 27.54 23.43
CA LYS A 378 -8.65 26.15 23.84
C LYS A 378 -8.12 25.89 25.24
N ASN A 379 -9.04 25.82 26.20
CA ASN A 379 -8.94 25.07 27.45
C ASN A 379 -10.30 24.42 27.64
N VAL A 380 -10.34 23.09 27.82
CA VAL A 380 -11.22 22.33 28.72
C VAL A 380 -11.06 20.82 28.47
N MET A 381 -10.64 20.18 29.56
CA MET A 381 -10.79 18.78 29.98
C MET A 381 -9.94 17.64 29.38
N GLN A 382 -8.87 17.37 30.15
CA GLN A 382 -8.38 16.03 30.51
C GLN A 382 -9.43 15.21 31.28
N MET A 383 -9.67 13.97 30.85
CA MET A 383 -10.03 12.77 31.63
C MET A 383 -9.74 11.60 30.65
N PHE A 384 -8.81 10.68 30.85
CA PHE A 384 -8.75 9.66 31.88
C PHE A 384 -7.29 9.21 32.09
N LYS A 385 -6.83 9.23 33.34
CA LYS A 385 -5.73 8.41 33.85
C LYS A 385 -6.29 7.49 34.92
N GLY A 386 -5.92 6.22 34.86
CA GLY A 386 -5.90 5.33 36.03
C GLY A 386 -6.59 3.99 35.83
N ASN A 387 -5.81 2.91 35.63
CA ASN A 387 -5.53 2.05 36.78
C ASN A 387 -4.32 1.13 36.57
N LYS A 388 -3.47 1.15 37.61
CA LYS A 388 -2.33 0.27 37.86
C LYS A 388 -2.80 -0.97 38.63
N LYS A 389 -2.28 -2.14 38.27
CA LYS A 389 -1.97 -3.28 39.16
C LYS A 389 -0.84 -4.04 38.44
N LYS A 390 0.44 -3.96 38.80
CA LYS A 390 1.19 -4.35 40.03
C LYS A 390 1.14 -5.86 40.31
N THR A 391 2.16 -6.58 39.80
CA THR A 391 2.87 -7.64 40.52
C THR A 391 4.36 -7.60 40.14
N ARG A 392 5.18 -7.42 41.18
CA ARG A 392 6.63 -7.72 41.30
C ARG A 392 6.81 -9.26 41.23
N ALA A 393 7.97 -9.85 40.95
CA ALA A 393 9.29 -9.59 41.53
C ALA A 393 10.44 -10.15 40.63
N SER A 394 11.57 -9.43 40.52
CA SER A 394 12.92 -9.77 41.09
C SER A 394 13.63 -10.90 40.32
N ASN A 395 14.86 -10.83 39.83
CA ASN A 395 16.12 -10.11 40.09
C ASN A 395 17.03 -10.44 38.86
N ASP A 396 18.19 -9.87 38.51
CA ASP A 396 19.09 -8.83 38.98
C ASP A 396 20.08 -8.63 37.81
N LEU A 397 20.34 -7.38 37.39
CA LEU A 397 21.59 -6.64 37.60
C LEU A 397 22.82 -7.15 36.83
N SER A 398 23.21 -6.38 35.80
CA SER A 398 24.59 -5.88 35.72
C SER A 398 24.67 -4.64 34.83
N SER A 399 25.19 -3.58 35.44
CA SER A 399 25.36 -2.20 35.05
C SER A 399 26.22 -1.96 33.81
N PHE A 400 25.72 -1.07 32.96
CA PHE A 400 26.46 -0.26 31.98
C PHE A 400 27.50 0.62 32.69
N ILE A 401 28.77 0.55 32.27
CA ILE A 401 29.80 1.54 32.57
C ILE A 401 30.19 2.21 31.25
N GLU A 402 29.92 3.50 31.19
CA GLU A 402 30.35 4.45 30.19
C GLU A 402 31.80 4.89 30.48
N PRO A 403 32.70 4.99 29.49
CA PRO A 403 33.92 5.74 29.66
C PRO A 403 33.90 7.06 28.87
N GLN A 404 34.25 8.10 29.61
CA GLN A 404 34.47 9.47 29.19
C GLN A 404 35.44 9.61 28.01
N ARG A 405 35.10 10.50 27.08
CA ARG A 405 36.02 11.14 26.14
C ARG A 405 36.82 12.24 26.84
N ASN A 406 38.16 12.20 26.77
CA ASN A 406 39.01 13.40 26.82
C ASN A 406 40.44 13.14 26.29
N GLY A 407 41.00 14.18 25.63
CA GLY A 407 42.38 14.29 25.12
C GLY A 407 42.46 14.15 23.60
N ARG A 408 42.59 15.18 22.76
CA ARG A 408 43.50 16.35 22.72
C ARG A 408 44.98 15.97 22.83
N MET A 409 45.62 15.76 21.68
CA MET A 409 47.04 16.06 21.49
C MET A 409 47.29 16.55 20.06
N MET A 410 47.95 17.72 19.98
CA MET A 410 48.65 18.23 18.80
C MET A 410 50.05 17.61 18.76
N VAL A 411 50.54 17.26 17.56
CA VAL A 411 51.95 17.29 17.13
C VAL A 411 51.88 17.41 15.60
N ALA A 412 52.21 18.55 14.99
CA ALA A 412 53.53 19.01 14.54
C ALA A 412 54.16 18.10 13.48
#